data_AF-A0A819BAL6-F1
#
_entry.id   AF-A0A819BAL6-F1
#
_cell.length_a   1.000
_cell.length_b   1.000
_cell.length_c   1.000
_cell.angle_alpha   90.00
_cell.angle_beta   90.00
_cell.angle_gamma   90.00
#
_symmetry.space_group_name_H-M   'P 1'
#
loop_
_entity.id
_entity.type
_entity.pdbx_description
1 polymer ?
#
loop_
_entity_poly.entity_id
_entity_poly.type
_entity_poly.pdbx_seq_one_letter_code
_entity_poly.pdbx_strand_id
1 'polypeptide(L)'
;FPQGRKFHSIFPFGNNRIIMFGGAHFDTVTSTHNTVSEHLWMFDFEKLQWSMLQSLSMVKSTYFHAAAMNSRGEIWIHGGVIQDSAEIPNDQRITNLYRMHTRVLHLSEIAWDYFLNCLADRKSLLQQPEVLSQLNIPKRFIGRIH
;
A
#
# COMPACT_ATOMS: atom_id res chain seq x y z
N PHE A 1 -11.19 -17.10 5.16
CA PHE A 1 -10.34 -16.90 3.97
C PHE A 1 -11.02 -15.90 3.04
N PRO A 2 -10.32 -15.21 2.13
CA PRO A 2 -10.95 -14.20 1.28
C PRO A 2 -11.94 -14.81 0.29
N GLN A 3 -13.05 -14.12 0.04
CA GLN A 3 -13.98 -14.48 -1.03
C GLN A 3 -13.32 -14.32 -2.42
N GLY A 4 -13.77 -15.14 -3.38
CA GLY A 4 -13.40 -15.03 -4.80
C GLY A 4 -13.73 -13.64 -5.35
N ARG A 5 -12.78 -13.03 -6.06
CA ARG A 5 -12.83 -11.61 -6.47
C ARG A 5 -12.02 -11.35 -7.73
N LYS A 6 -12.39 -10.29 -8.46
CA LYS A 6 -11.67 -9.79 -9.65
C LYS A 6 -11.09 -8.41 -9.40
N PHE A 7 -10.11 -8.02 -10.23
CA PHE A 7 -9.48 -6.69 -10.20
C PHE A 7 -8.82 -6.32 -8.87
N HIS A 8 -8.35 -7.35 -8.15
CA HIS A 8 -7.53 -7.20 -6.96
C HIS A 8 -6.05 -7.12 -7.34
N SER A 9 -5.22 -6.63 -6.43
CA SER A 9 -3.76 -6.66 -6.56
C SER A 9 -3.16 -7.69 -5.60
N ILE A 10 -2.07 -8.33 -6.02
CA ILE A 10 -1.27 -9.23 -5.18
C ILE A 10 0.18 -8.74 -5.19
N PHE A 11 0.80 -8.73 -4.00
CA PHE A 11 2.18 -8.32 -3.81
C PHE A 11 2.96 -9.43 -3.12
N PRO A 12 4.21 -9.73 -3.54
CA PRO A 12 5.10 -10.57 -2.76
C PRO A 12 5.36 -9.92 -1.40
N PHE A 13 5.47 -10.68 -0.32
CA PHE A 13 5.78 -10.15 1.00
C PHE A 13 6.76 -11.06 1.74
N GLY A 14 7.98 -10.57 1.94
CA GLY A 14 9.09 -11.42 2.38
C GLY A 14 9.35 -12.55 1.39
N ASN A 15 9.87 -13.67 1.88
CA ASN A 15 10.27 -14.78 1.01
C ASN A 15 9.17 -15.84 0.81
N ASN A 16 8.13 -15.82 1.63
CA ASN A 16 7.19 -16.95 1.69
C ASN A 16 5.74 -16.54 1.96
N ARG A 17 5.39 -15.29 1.65
CA ARG A 17 4.02 -14.78 1.79
C ARG A 17 3.66 -13.88 0.62
N ILE A 18 2.36 -13.72 0.41
CA ILE A 18 1.79 -12.69 -0.45
C ILE A 18 0.76 -11.87 0.31
N ILE A 19 0.60 -10.62 -0.09
CA ILE A 19 -0.48 -9.74 0.38
C ILE A 19 -1.42 -9.49 -0.80
N MET A 20 -2.72 -9.64 -0.56
CA MET A 20 -3.78 -9.33 -1.51
C MET A 20 -4.60 -8.14 -1.01
N PHE A 21 -4.88 -7.22 -1.92
CA PHE A 21 -5.66 -6.02 -1.63
C PHE A 21 -6.77 -5.76 -2.66
N GLY A 22 -7.91 -5.29 -2.16
CA GLY A 22 -9.03 -4.77 -2.95
C GLY A 22 -9.73 -5.83 -3.80
N GLY A 23 -10.29 -5.38 -4.90
CA GLY A 23 -11.06 -6.19 -5.84
C GLY A 23 -12.55 -6.24 -5.50
N ALA A 24 -13.35 -6.58 -6.51
CA ALA A 24 -14.79 -6.70 -6.41
C ALA A 24 -15.20 -8.16 -6.30
N HIS A 25 -16.04 -8.46 -5.30
CA HIS A 25 -16.75 -9.73 -5.25
C HIS A 25 -17.91 -9.70 -6.26
N PHE A 26 -18.20 -10.84 -6.86
CA PHE A 26 -19.38 -11.02 -7.69
C PHE A 26 -20.29 -11.99 -6.97
N ASP A 27 -21.44 -11.48 -6.54
CA ASP A 27 -22.48 -12.31 -5.96
C ASP A 27 -23.23 -13.00 -7.10
N THR A 28 -23.06 -14.32 -7.18
CA THR A 28 -23.69 -15.13 -8.22
C THR A 28 -25.20 -15.27 -8.03
N VAL A 29 -25.72 -15.05 -6.82
CA VAL A 29 -27.15 -15.18 -6.50
C VAL A 29 -27.90 -13.95 -6.98
N THR A 30 -27.38 -12.77 -6.70
CA THR A 30 -28.01 -11.50 -7.10
C THR A 30 -27.48 -10.97 -8.43
N SER A 31 -26.45 -11.61 -9.02
CA SER A 31 -25.75 -11.16 -10.23
C SER A 31 -25.21 -9.73 -10.14
N THR A 32 -24.81 -9.31 -8.93
CA THR A 32 -24.37 -7.93 -8.65
C THR A 32 -22.98 -7.90 -8.01
N HIS A 33 -22.27 -6.79 -8.25
CA HIS A 33 -21.02 -6.48 -7.57
C HIS A 33 -21.32 -5.96 -6.17
N ASN A 34 -21.53 -6.89 -5.24
CA ASN A 34 -22.13 -6.55 -3.95
C ASN A 34 -21.16 -5.95 -2.94
N THR A 35 -19.86 -6.17 -3.06
CA THR A 35 -18.90 -5.59 -2.11
C THR A 35 -17.49 -5.48 -2.69
N VAL A 36 -16.92 -4.30 -2.53
CA VAL A 36 -15.48 -4.09 -2.62
C VAL A 36 -14.92 -4.31 -1.21
N SER A 37 -13.89 -5.14 -1.08
CA SER A 37 -13.31 -5.48 0.24
C SER A 37 -12.20 -4.50 0.61
N GLU A 38 -12.33 -3.85 1.77
CA GLU A 38 -11.30 -2.97 2.37
C GLU A 38 -10.17 -3.74 3.07
N HIS A 39 -10.41 -5.02 3.37
CA HIS A 39 -9.48 -5.85 4.12
C HIS A 39 -8.28 -6.31 3.30
N LEU A 40 -7.11 -6.22 3.91
CA LEU A 40 -5.90 -6.88 3.44
C LEU A 40 -5.88 -8.34 3.88
N TRP A 41 -5.50 -9.19 2.94
CA TRP A 41 -5.33 -10.62 3.20
C TRP A 41 -3.88 -11.00 2.95
N MET A 42 -3.33 -11.83 3.83
CA MET A 42 -2.01 -12.42 3.66
C MET A 42 -2.16 -13.93 3.48
N PHE A 43 -1.50 -14.48 2.48
CA PHE A 43 -1.33 -15.92 2.35
C PHE A 43 0.09 -16.29 2.75
N ASP A 44 0.20 -17.28 3.63
CA ASP A 44 1.48 -17.85 4.06
C ASP A 44 1.67 -19.21 3.37
N PHE A 45 2.72 -19.35 2.57
CA PHE A 45 2.99 -20.56 1.78
C PHE A 45 3.52 -21.72 2.64
N GLU A 46 4.14 -21.44 3.78
CA GLU A 46 4.56 -22.47 4.75
C GLU A 46 3.35 -23.14 5.40
N LYS A 47 2.37 -22.32 5.79
CA LYS A 47 1.16 -22.79 6.49
C LYS A 47 0.01 -23.14 5.57
N LEU A 48 0.09 -22.73 4.30
CA LEU A 48 -0.99 -22.78 3.32
C LEU A 48 -2.29 -22.14 3.84
N GLN A 49 -2.15 -21.02 4.55
CA GLN A 49 -3.24 -20.39 5.28
C GLN A 49 -3.37 -18.90 4.95
N TRP A 50 -4.63 -18.47 4.84
CA TRP A 50 -4.99 -17.06 4.75
C TRP A 50 -5.20 -16.47 6.14
N SER A 51 -4.61 -15.30 6.38
CA SER A 51 -4.91 -14.45 7.54
C SER A 51 -5.33 -13.05 7.10
N MET A 52 -6.25 -12.44 7.85
CA MET A 52 -6.64 -11.05 7.64
C MET A 52 -5.70 -10.14 8.41
N LEU A 53 -5.19 -9.09 7.77
CA LEU A 53 -4.32 -8.10 8.41
C LEU A 53 -5.17 -6.98 9.03
N GLN A 54 -5.70 -7.22 10.24
CA GLN A 54 -6.68 -6.34 10.89
C GLN A 54 -6.15 -4.94 11.25
N SER A 55 -4.85 -4.80 11.49
CA SER A 55 -4.24 -3.50 11.80
C SER A 55 -4.05 -2.58 10.58
N LEU A 56 -4.33 -3.10 9.39
CA LEU A 56 -4.14 -2.42 8.12
C LEU A 56 -5.49 -2.36 7.40
N SER A 57 -6.25 -1.30 7.66
CA SER A 57 -7.42 -0.95 6.84
C SER A 57 -7.05 0.21 5.93
N MET A 58 -7.36 0.06 4.64
CA MET A 58 -7.36 1.22 3.75
C MET A 58 -8.63 2.03 4.02
N VAL A 59 -8.53 3.35 3.86
CA VAL A 59 -9.65 4.28 4.10
C VAL A 59 -10.86 3.98 3.21
N LYS A 60 -10.67 3.33 2.06
CA LYS A 60 -11.76 2.96 1.14
C LYS A 60 -11.52 1.60 0.49
N SER A 61 -12.58 0.83 0.30
CA SER A 61 -12.58 -0.36 -0.53
C SER A 61 -12.43 0.02 -2.01
N THR A 62 -11.38 -0.47 -2.70
CA THR A 62 -11.10 -0.10 -4.10
C THR A 62 -10.85 -1.31 -5.00
N TYR A 63 -11.35 -1.25 -6.24
CA TYR A 63 -11.05 -2.22 -7.32
C TYR A 63 -10.64 -1.49 -8.61
N PHE A 64 -10.16 -2.21 -9.63
CA PHE A 64 -9.63 -1.61 -10.87
C PHE A 64 -8.55 -0.54 -10.65
N HIS A 65 -7.79 -0.66 -9.56
CA HIS A 65 -6.72 0.26 -9.22
C HIS A 65 -5.38 -0.19 -9.82
N ALA A 66 -4.46 0.75 -9.99
CA ALA A 66 -3.05 0.43 -10.15
C ALA A 66 -2.42 0.35 -8.76
N ALA A 67 -1.57 -0.64 -8.51
CA ALA A 67 -0.83 -0.69 -7.26
C ALA A 67 0.56 -1.31 -7.42
N ALA A 68 1.48 -0.86 -6.58
CA ALA A 68 2.84 -1.34 -6.54
C ALA A 68 3.33 -1.37 -5.08
N MET A 69 4.22 -2.32 -4.78
CA MET A 69 4.90 -2.38 -3.48
C MET A 69 6.38 -2.09 -3.67
N ASN A 70 6.94 -1.25 -2.81
CA ASN A 70 8.38 -0.97 -2.82
C ASN A 70 9.15 -1.88 -1.85
N SER A 71 10.48 -1.80 -1.89
CA SER A 71 11.38 -2.58 -1.04
C SER A 71 11.29 -2.27 0.45
N ARG A 72 10.67 -1.14 0.84
CA ARG A 72 10.41 -0.80 2.25
C ARG A 72 9.23 -1.59 2.83
N GLY A 73 8.42 -2.21 1.95
CA GLY A 73 7.15 -2.84 2.30
C GLY A 73 5.99 -1.84 2.31
N GLU A 74 6.09 -0.76 1.54
CA GLU A 74 5.01 0.20 1.37
C GLU A 74 4.24 -0.15 0.10
N ILE A 75 2.92 -0.28 0.24
CA ILE A 75 1.99 -0.46 -0.86
C ILE A 75 1.46 0.92 -1.26
N TRP A 76 1.59 1.23 -2.54
CA TRP A 76 1.10 2.45 -3.17
C TRP A 76 -0.03 2.08 -4.10
N ILE A 77 -1.17 2.74 -3.96
CA ILE A 77 -2.39 2.47 -4.72
C ILE A 77 -2.82 3.77 -5.39
N HIS A 78 -2.87 3.77 -6.73
CA HIS A 78 -3.31 4.92 -7.52
C HIS A 78 -4.65 4.64 -8.19
N GLY A 79 -5.59 5.54 -7.94
CA GLY A 79 -6.90 5.56 -8.54
C GLY A 79 -7.72 4.30 -8.27
N GLY A 80 -8.57 3.95 -9.23
CA GLY A 80 -9.50 2.83 -9.15
C GLY A 80 -10.94 3.28 -9.01
N VAL A 81 -11.79 2.35 -8.59
CA VAL A 81 -13.23 2.56 -8.40
C VAL A 81 -13.60 2.20 -6.97
N ILE A 82 -14.36 3.09 -6.33
CA ILE A 82 -14.97 2.90 -5.01
C ILE A 82 -16.48 2.84 -5.17
N GLN A 83 -17.16 2.09 -4.31
CA GLN A 83 -18.61 2.18 -4.15
C GLN A 83 -18.89 3.14 -3.00
N ASP A 84 -19.67 4.19 -3.26
CA ASP A 84 -20.06 5.16 -2.23
C ASP A 84 -21.41 4.79 -1.64
N SER A 85 -21.40 4.28 -0.40
CA SER A 85 -22.54 4.03 0.49
C SER A 85 -23.66 3.06 0.03
N ALA A 86 -24.34 2.49 1.02
CA ALA A 86 -25.18 1.28 0.91
C ALA A 86 -26.55 1.48 0.22
N GLU A 87 -26.92 2.69 -0.19
CA GLU A 87 -28.29 2.98 -0.65
C GLU A 87 -28.42 3.00 -2.18
N ILE A 88 -27.38 3.43 -2.90
CA ILE A 88 -27.29 3.32 -4.38
C ILE A 88 -25.80 3.14 -4.73
N PRO A 89 -25.35 1.94 -5.13
CA PRO A 89 -23.96 1.73 -5.51
C PRO A 89 -23.68 2.48 -6.81
N ASN A 90 -23.28 3.75 -6.69
CA ASN A 90 -22.69 4.47 -7.81
C ASN A 90 -21.18 4.26 -7.77
N ASP A 91 -20.67 3.65 -8.82
CA ASP A 91 -19.24 3.44 -9.00
C ASP A 91 -18.55 4.79 -9.21
N GLN A 92 -17.79 5.23 -8.21
CA GLN A 92 -17.01 6.46 -8.31
C GLN A 92 -15.57 6.13 -8.66
N ARG A 93 -15.11 6.66 -9.80
CA ARG A 93 -13.68 6.66 -10.15
C ARG A 93 -12.94 7.65 -9.29
N ILE A 94 -11.83 7.20 -8.72
CA ILE A 94 -10.92 8.04 -7.94
C ILE A 94 -9.57 8.16 -8.67
N THR A 95 -8.87 9.25 -8.39
CA THR A 95 -7.51 9.53 -8.90
C THR A 95 -6.49 9.71 -7.78
N ASN A 96 -6.91 9.51 -6.53
CA ASN A 96 -6.06 9.66 -5.35
C ASN A 96 -4.93 8.62 -5.35
N LEU A 97 -3.80 9.02 -4.78
CA LEU A 97 -2.69 8.14 -4.45
C LEU A 97 -2.72 7.85 -2.94
N TYR A 98 -2.87 6.58 -2.59
CA TYR A 98 -2.82 6.10 -1.21
C TYR A 98 -1.50 5.39 -0.94
N ARG A 99 -1.01 5.54 0.29
CA ARG A 99 0.17 4.83 0.80
C ARG A 99 -0.23 4.03 2.04
N MET A 100 0.21 2.79 2.10
CA MET A 100 -0.03 1.88 3.21
C MET A 100 1.25 1.14 3.59
N HIS A 101 1.48 0.97 4.89
CA HIS A 101 2.64 0.24 5.41
C HIS A 101 2.23 -1.19 5.76
N THR A 102 2.91 -2.19 5.21
CA THR A 102 2.62 -3.61 5.49
C THR A 102 3.15 -4.09 6.85
N ARG A 103 3.97 -3.27 7.51
CA ARG A 103 4.61 -3.52 8.80
C ARG A 103 4.91 -2.21 9.50
N VAL A 104 5.19 -2.28 10.80
CA VAL A 104 5.79 -1.15 11.52
C VAL A 104 7.15 -0.85 10.89
N LEU A 105 7.35 0.39 10.45
CA LEU A 105 8.62 0.84 9.92
C LEU A 105 9.68 0.86 11.03
N HIS A 106 10.93 0.57 10.68
CA HIS A 106 12.03 0.79 11.62
C HIS A 106 12.14 2.28 11.97
N LEU A 107 12.53 2.60 13.20
CA LEU A 107 12.71 3.99 13.64
C LEU A 107 13.60 4.79 12.69
N SER A 108 14.64 4.17 12.13
CA SER A 108 15.50 4.84 11.15
C SER A 108 14.78 5.26 9.87
N GLU A 109 13.77 4.51 9.43
CA GLU A 109 12.96 4.86 8.25
C GLU A 109 12.01 6.02 8.57
N ILE A 110 11.42 6.02 9.77
CA ILE A 110 10.56 7.12 10.24
C ILE A 110 11.37 8.41 10.43
N ALA A 111 12.53 8.30 11.08
CA ALA A 111 13.44 9.42 11.28
C ALA A 111 13.95 9.99 9.95
N TRP A 112 14.17 9.12 8.96
CA TRP A 112 14.54 9.54 7.62
C TRP A 112 13.44 10.33 6.92
N ASP A 113 12.19 9.84 6.96
CA ASP A 113 11.05 10.56 6.39
C ASP A 113 10.86 11.93 7.07
N TYR A 114 11.01 11.99 8.40
CA TYR A 114 10.96 13.25 9.15
C TYR A 114 12.09 14.21 8.75
N PHE A 115 13.32 13.70 8.65
CA PHE A 115 14.48 14.47 8.21
C PHE A 115 14.28 15.08 6.82
N LEU A 116 13.78 14.29 5.85
CA LEU A 116 13.46 14.78 4.51
C LEU A 116 12.38 15.86 4.53
N ASN A 117 11.34 15.68 5.35
CA ASN A 117 10.27 16.68 5.50
C ASN A 117 10.81 18.00 6.08
N CYS A 118 11.70 17.95 7.08
CA CYS A 118 12.36 19.15 7.60
C CYS A 118 13.23 19.88 6.57
N LEU A 119 13.66 19.17 5.51
CA LEU A 119 14.46 19.71 4.42
C LEU A 119 13.64 19.95 3.15
N ALA A 120 12.30 19.85 3.21
CA ALA A 120 11.44 20.01 2.03
C ALA A 120 11.62 21.38 1.34
N ASP A 121 11.89 22.43 2.10
CA ASP A 121 12.16 23.79 1.60
C ASP A 121 13.64 24.01 1.23
N ARG A 122 14.51 23.05 1.54
CA ARG A 122 15.97 23.09 1.30
C ARG A 122 16.44 21.90 0.45
N LYS A 123 15.70 21.57 -0.60
CA LYS A 123 16.03 20.45 -1.52
C LYS A 123 17.42 20.56 -2.15
N SER A 124 17.94 21.77 -2.32
CA SER A 124 19.32 21.98 -2.82
C SER A 124 20.38 21.37 -1.91
N LEU A 125 20.13 21.22 -0.61
CA LEU A 125 21.03 20.52 0.32
C LEU A 125 21.00 19.01 0.11
N LEU A 126 19.85 18.46 -0.30
CA LEU A 126 19.72 17.04 -0.63
C LEU A 126 20.54 16.69 -1.88
N GLN A 127 20.74 17.64 -2.79
CA GLN A 127 21.53 17.45 -4.01
C GLN A 127 23.06 17.54 -3.79
N GLN A 128 23.53 17.65 -2.54
CA GLN A 128 24.95 17.77 -2.18
C GLN A 128 25.40 16.55 -1.36
N PRO A 129 25.83 15.45 -2.01
CA PRO A 129 26.21 14.20 -1.33
C PRO A 129 27.31 14.37 -0.28
N GLU A 130 28.19 15.35 -0.46
CA GLU A 130 29.30 15.66 0.45
C GLU A 130 28.76 16.17 1.80
N VAL A 131 27.77 17.06 1.77
CA VAL A 131 27.12 17.62 2.97
C VAL A 131 26.40 16.50 3.73
N LEU A 132 25.67 15.64 3.02
CA LEU A 132 24.97 14.51 3.63
C LEU A 132 25.93 13.49 4.25
N SER A 133 27.10 13.30 3.63
CA SER A 133 28.15 12.42 4.15
C SER A 133 28.79 12.98 5.42
N GLN A 134 28.99 14.30 5.50
CA GLN A 134 29.51 14.97 6.71
C GLN A 134 28.56 14.88 7.91
N LEU A 135 27.24 14.76 7.67
CA LEU A 135 26.22 14.57 8.70
C LEU A 135 26.17 13.12 9.22
N ASN A 136 27.09 12.24 8.80
CA ASN A 136 27.13 10.81 9.16
C ASN A 136 25.83 10.06 8.83
N ILE A 137 25.11 10.50 7.79
CA ILE A 137 23.89 9.83 7.34
C ILE A 137 24.29 8.48 6.72
N PRO A 138 23.64 7.36 7.08
CA PRO A 138 23.94 6.07 6.49
C PRO A 138 23.79 6.08 4.96
N LYS A 139 24.78 5.53 4.23
CA LYS A 139 24.80 5.50 2.75
C LYS A 139 23.52 4.97 2.11
N ARG A 140 22.85 4.01 2.76
CA ARG A 140 21.57 3.43 2.31
C ARG A 140 20.42 4.44 2.20
N PHE A 141 20.52 5.57 2.90
CA PHE A 141 19.55 6.67 2.85
C PHE A 141 19.98 7.74 1.85
N ILE A 142 21.28 8.07 1.80
CA ILE A 142 21.83 9.01 0.81
C ILE A 142 21.53 8.53 -0.62
N GLY A 143 21.73 7.24 -0.90
CA GLY A 143 21.47 6.65 -2.22
C GLY A 143 20.00 6.68 -2.68
N ARG A 144 19.06 7.18 -1.86
CA ARG A 144 17.64 7.30 -2.19
C ARG A 144 17.24 8.72 -2.62
N ILE A 145 18.17 9.67 -2.60
CA ILE A 145 17.90 11.10 -2.84
C ILE A 145 17.98 11.48 -4.34
N HIS A 146 18.37 10.55 -5.21
CA HIS A 146 18.61 10.79 -6.64
C HIS A 146 17.47 10.29 -7.52
#